data_AF-A0A2X1RGH1-F1
#
_entry.id   AF-A0A2X1RGH1-F1
#
_cell.length_a   1.000
_cell.length_b   1.000
_cell.length_c   1.000
_cell.angle_alpha   90.00
_cell.angle_beta   90.00
_cell.angle_gamma   90.00
#
_symmetry.space_group_name_H-M   'P 1'
#
loop_
_entity.id
_entity.type
_entity.pdbx_description
1 polymer ?
#
loop_
_entity_poly.entity_id
_entity_poly.type
_entity_poly.pdbx_seq_one_letter_code
_entity_poly.pdbx_strand_id
1 'polypeptide(L)'
;MRKSLKNFQIERCANISPIQYPIFVNTQLGYQLLYLLADFDSLARTVMTASHIALLTKDDAYDWLESGAKLIRRAFGVLENYRNSGITRQDALENNARYQAAVKRMKYTLTPDVLSGTTRATFAPTIKKSSLAESDDNGSVEVQITANKTE
;
A
#
# COMPACT_ATOMS: atom_id res chain seq x y z
N MET A 1 -33.20 3.99 15.55
CA MET A 1 -33.41 4.52 14.18
C MET A 1 -33.38 6.06 14.25
N ARG A 2 -32.19 6.70 14.13
CA ARG A 2 -32.08 8.17 14.23
C ARG A 2 -32.29 8.79 12.85
N LYS A 3 -33.26 9.71 12.77
CA LYS A 3 -33.62 10.49 11.58
C LYS A 3 -32.38 11.13 10.95
N SER A 4 -32.26 11.01 9.64
CA SER A 4 -31.28 11.72 8.80
C SER A 4 -31.36 13.23 9.08
N LEU A 5 -30.28 13.79 9.64
CA LEU A 5 -30.08 15.22 9.85
C LEU A 5 -29.79 15.88 8.49
N LYS A 6 -30.82 16.06 7.66
CA LYS A 6 -30.66 16.63 6.31
C LYS A 6 -30.33 18.12 6.28
N ASN A 7 -30.38 18.82 7.42
CA ASN A 7 -30.30 20.28 7.49
C ASN A 7 -29.09 20.82 8.28
N PHE A 8 -28.21 19.94 8.81
CA PHE A 8 -26.98 20.36 9.48
C PHE A 8 -25.78 20.04 8.60
N GLN A 9 -25.07 21.07 8.14
CA GLN A 9 -23.77 20.91 7.51
C GLN A 9 -22.71 20.87 8.61
N ILE A 10 -22.12 19.71 8.83
CA ILE A 10 -21.00 19.54 9.75
C ILE A 10 -19.73 19.50 8.91
N GLU A 11 -18.86 20.48 9.09
CA GLU A 11 -17.53 20.45 8.48
C GLU A 11 -16.68 19.36 9.13
N ARG A 12 -15.91 18.66 8.30
CA ARG A 12 -14.99 17.63 8.78
C ARG A 12 -13.81 18.32 9.46
N CYS A 13 -13.31 17.70 10.54
CA CYS A 13 -12.08 18.10 11.18
C CYS A 13 -10.96 18.19 10.12
N ALA A 14 -10.48 19.40 9.89
CA ALA A 14 -9.48 19.71 8.89
C ALA A 14 -8.19 20.14 9.59
N ASN A 15 -7.07 19.66 9.10
CA ASN A 15 -5.77 20.09 9.59
C ASN A 15 -5.52 21.54 9.16
N ILE A 16 -5.15 22.40 10.11
CA ILE A 16 -4.88 23.82 9.90
C ILE A 16 -3.62 24.10 9.06
N SER A 17 -2.72 23.12 8.96
CA SER A 17 -1.51 23.21 8.14
C SER A 17 -1.20 21.85 7.52
N PRO A 18 -1.80 21.52 6.36
CA PRO A 18 -1.57 20.24 5.69
C PRO A 18 -0.12 20.15 5.22
N ILE A 19 0.55 19.07 5.60
CA ILE A 19 1.91 18.79 5.14
C ILE A 19 1.84 18.24 3.71
N GLN A 20 2.67 18.79 2.83
CA GLN A 20 2.81 18.32 1.45
C GLN A 20 4.17 17.66 1.26
N TYR A 21 4.18 16.42 0.79
CA TYR A 21 5.40 15.68 0.44
C TYR A 21 5.39 15.33 -1.06
N PRO A 22 6.42 15.72 -1.83
CA PRO A 22 6.59 15.20 -3.18
C PRO A 22 7.04 13.74 -3.10
N ILE A 23 6.16 12.82 -3.49
CA ILE A 23 6.46 11.38 -3.50
C ILE A 23 6.44 10.88 -4.94
N PHE A 24 7.54 10.26 -5.36
CA PHE A 24 7.65 9.65 -6.68
C PHE A 24 7.54 8.12 -6.55
N VAL A 25 6.57 7.54 -7.24
CA VAL A 25 6.34 6.09 -7.24
C VAL A 25 6.27 5.59 -8.68
N ASN A 26 7.05 4.57 -9.00
CA ASN A 26 7.16 3.97 -10.34
C ASN A 26 6.47 2.60 -10.47
N THR A 27 5.68 2.20 -9.46
CA THR A 27 4.98 0.90 -9.47
C THR A 27 3.53 1.05 -9.03
N GLN A 28 2.65 0.26 -9.62
CA GLN A 28 1.22 0.23 -9.26
C GLN A 28 1.01 -0.13 -7.77
N LEU A 29 1.81 -1.07 -7.24
CA LEU A 29 1.74 -1.46 -5.83
C LEU A 29 2.12 -0.31 -4.88
N GLY A 30 3.08 0.54 -5.26
CA GLY A 30 3.40 1.70 -4.44
C GLY A 30 2.26 2.73 -4.42
N TYR A 31 1.52 2.92 -5.51
CA TYR A 31 0.32 3.75 -5.51
C TYR A 31 -0.78 3.17 -4.62
N GLN A 32 -0.97 1.84 -4.59
CA GLN A 32 -1.89 1.19 -3.66
C GLN A 32 -1.51 1.47 -2.20
N LEU A 33 -0.21 1.51 -1.87
CA LEU A 33 0.25 1.89 -0.54
C LEU A 33 -0.06 3.35 -0.20
N LEU A 34 0.13 4.27 -1.17
CA LEU A 34 -0.23 5.67 -0.99
C LEU A 34 -1.72 5.86 -0.76
N TYR A 35 -2.57 5.15 -1.51
CA TYR A 35 -4.02 5.17 -1.31
C TYR A 35 -4.40 4.64 0.07
N LEU A 36 -3.80 3.53 0.52
CA LEU A 36 -4.01 3.01 1.86
C LEU A 36 -3.69 4.05 2.95
N LEU A 37 -2.60 4.80 2.78
CA LEU A 37 -2.21 5.86 3.72
C LEU A 37 -3.20 7.04 3.69
N ALA A 38 -3.63 7.45 2.49
CA ALA A 38 -4.61 8.52 2.31
C ALA A 38 -5.99 8.14 2.88
N ASP A 39 -6.42 6.90 2.70
CA ASP A 39 -7.67 6.37 3.25
C ASP A 39 -7.63 6.34 4.77
N PHE A 40 -6.48 6.02 5.36
CA PHE A 40 -6.31 6.10 6.81
C PHE A 40 -6.35 7.53 7.34
N ASP A 41 -5.72 8.49 6.66
CA ASP A 41 -5.84 9.90 7.03
C ASP A 41 -7.32 10.37 6.99
N SER A 42 -8.04 9.97 5.95
CA SER A 42 -9.48 10.25 5.81
C SER A 42 -10.31 9.59 6.93
N LEU A 43 -10.00 8.34 7.27
CA LEU A 43 -10.59 7.64 8.41
C LEU A 43 -10.33 8.40 9.71
N ALA A 44 -9.08 8.78 9.96
CA ALA A 44 -8.69 9.48 11.18
C ALA A 44 -9.44 10.80 11.32
N ARG A 45 -9.52 11.61 10.26
CA ARG A 45 -10.31 12.84 10.23
C ARG A 45 -11.80 12.57 10.53
N THR A 46 -12.37 11.52 9.97
CA THR A 46 -13.78 11.16 10.18
C THR A 46 -14.04 10.74 11.63
N VAL A 47 -13.16 9.90 12.20
CA VAL A 47 -13.25 9.43 13.60
C VAL A 47 -13.09 10.58 14.58
N MET A 48 -12.11 11.46 14.36
CA MET A 48 -11.91 12.66 15.19
C MET A 48 -13.11 13.61 15.11
N THR A 49 -13.67 13.82 13.91
CA THR A 49 -14.90 14.62 13.74
C THR A 49 -16.05 13.99 14.52
N ALA A 50 -16.29 12.69 14.35
CA ALA A 50 -17.37 11.96 15.02
C ALA A 50 -17.24 12.01 16.56
N SER A 51 -16.03 11.92 17.10
CA SER A 51 -15.78 12.09 18.53
C SER A 51 -16.07 13.53 19.00
N HIS A 52 -15.63 14.54 18.24
CA HIS A 52 -15.86 15.95 18.54
C HIS A 52 -17.34 16.32 18.59
N ILE A 53 -18.18 15.74 17.71
CA ILE A 53 -19.63 15.97 17.69
C ILE A 53 -20.43 14.95 18.53
N ALA A 54 -19.76 14.21 19.42
CA ALA A 54 -20.37 13.22 20.32
C ALA A 54 -21.16 12.09 19.63
N LEU A 55 -20.78 11.72 18.40
CA LEU A 55 -21.25 10.49 17.74
C LEU A 55 -20.48 9.25 18.19
N LEU A 56 -19.21 9.42 18.58
CA LEU A 56 -18.35 8.38 19.17
C LEU A 56 -17.86 8.84 20.54
N THR A 57 -17.64 7.89 21.45
CA THR A 57 -16.90 8.19 22.68
C THR A 57 -15.42 8.42 22.36
N LYS A 58 -14.67 8.98 23.31
CA LYS A 58 -13.22 9.14 23.16
C LYS A 58 -12.51 7.79 23.09
N ASP A 59 -12.97 6.81 23.86
CA ASP A 59 -12.39 5.47 23.90
C ASP A 59 -12.64 4.73 22.58
N ASP A 60 -13.88 4.79 22.06
CA ASP A 60 -14.19 4.21 20.74
C ASP A 60 -13.31 4.83 19.65
N ALA A 61 -13.16 6.16 19.65
CA ALA A 61 -12.35 6.86 18.67
C ALA A 61 -10.87 6.44 18.75
N TYR A 62 -10.33 6.27 19.96
CA TYR A 62 -8.98 5.77 20.18
C TYR A 62 -8.82 4.34 19.65
N ASP A 63 -9.76 3.45 19.94
CA ASP A 63 -9.71 2.05 19.50
C ASP A 63 -9.76 1.92 17.97
N TRP A 64 -10.58 2.74 17.30
CA TRP A 64 -10.62 2.81 15.83
C TRP A 64 -9.27 3.26 15.25
N LEU A 65 -8.67 4.32 15.82
CA LEU A 65 -7.39 4.85 15.35
C LEU A 65 -6.25 3.85 15.58
N GLU A 66 -6.17 3.24 16.75
CA GLU A 66 -5.09 2.29 17.06
C GLU A 66 -5.22 1.00 16.24
N SER A 67 -6.45 0.52 16.04
CA SER A 67 -6.71 -0.64 15.16
C SER A 67 -6.27 -0.37 13.73
N GLY A 68 -6.62 0.80 13.18
CA GLY A 68 -6.18 1.21 11.84
C GLY A 68 -4.66 1.38 11.74
N ALA A 69 -4.06 2.06 12.72
CA ALA A 69 -2.61 2.27 12.76
C ALA A 69 -1.84 0.94 12.84
N LYS A 70 -2.35 -0.04 13.60
CA LYS A 70 -1.76 -1.39 13.68
C LYS A 70 -1.77 -2.12 12.33
N LEU A 71 -2.83 -1.98 11.53
CA LEU A 71 -2.89 -2.57 10.19
C LEU A 71 -1.86 -1.93 9.25
N ILE A 72 -1.69 -0.61 9.32
CA ILE A 72 -0.70 0.11 8.53
C ILE A 72 0.71 -0.32 8.91
N ARG A 73 1.03 -0.30 10.21
CA ARG A 73 2.35 -0.77 10.69
C ARG A 73 2.64 -2.20 10.24
N ARG A 74 1.63 -3.08 10.21
CA ARG A 74 1.77 -4.44 9.66
C ARG A 74 2.08 -4.44 8.16
N ALA A 75 1.37 -3.64 7.37
CA ALA A 75 1.63 -3.53 5.92
C ALA A 75 3.03 -3.01 5.64
N PHE A 76 3.45 -1.93 6.31
CA PHE A 76 4.82 -1.40 6.20
C PHE A 76 5.87 -2.39 6.72
N GLY A 77 5.57 -3.15 7.77
CA GLY A 77 6.46 -4.20 8.27
C GLY A 77 6.77 -5.27 7.21
N VAL A 78 5.85 -5.59 6.30
CA VAL A 78 6.14 -6.51 5.18
C VAL A 78 7.17 -5.88 4.22
N LEU A 79 7.07 -4.58 3.97
CA LEU A 79 7.98 -3.85 3.09
C LEU A 79 9.38 -3.72 3.70
N GLU A 80 9.46 -3.37 4.99
CA GLU A 80 10.74 -3.21 5.71
C GLU A 80 11.52 -4.52 5.84
N ASN A 81 10.81 -5.63 6.01
CA ASN A 81 11.41 -6.96 6.14
C ASN A 81 11.68 -7.64 4.79
N TYR A 82 11.26 -7.04 3.67
CA TYR A 82 11.51 -7.61 2.36
C TYR A 82 13.01 -7.67 2.05
N ARG A 83 13.48 -8.84 1.62
CA ARG A 83 14.85 -9.07 1.17
C ARG A 83 14.83 -9.75 -0.19
N ASN A 84 15.52 -9.16 -1.16
CA ASN A 84 15.68 -9.79 -2.47
C ASN A 84 16.52 -11.07 -2.33
N SER A 85 15.99 -12.20 -2.78
CA SER A 85 16.67 -13.48 -2.74
C SER A 85 17.75 -13.63 -3.81
N GLY A 86 17.65 -12.89 -4.93
CA GLY A 86 18.62 -12.91 -6.03
C GLY A 86 18.66 -14.22 -6.83
N ILE A 87 17.65 -15.07 -6.68
CA ILE A 87 17.49 -16.34 -7.40
C ILE A 87 16.45 -16.19 -8.52
N THR A 88 16.59 -17.00 -9.56
CA THR A 88 15.61 -17.10 -10.64
C THR A 88 14.66 -18.27 -10.43
N ARG A 89 13.56 -18.29 -11.20
CA ARG A 89 12.65 -19.45 -11.20
C ARG A 89 13.32 -20.72 -11.74
N GLN A 90 14.30 -20.58 -12.65
CA GLN A 90 15.08 -21.70 -13.16
C GLN A 90 15.96 -22.32 -12.07
N ASP A 91 16.62 -21.50 -11.23
CA ASP A 91 17.41 -21.99 -10.09
C ASP A 91 16.58 -22.86 -9.13
N ALA A 92 15.30 -22.53 -8.97
CA ALA A 92 14.37 -23.30 -8.14
C ALA A 92 13.95 -24.63 -8.79
N LEU A 93 13.77 -24.66 -10.13
CA LEU A 93 13.45 -25.89 -10.88
C LEU A 93 14.64 -26.87 -10.90
N GLU A 94 15.86 -26.34 -11.07
CA GLU A 94 17.10 -27.13 -11.08
C GLU A 94 17.58 -27.52 -9.68
N ASN A 95 16.93 -26.98 -8.63
CA ASN A 95 17.32 -27.14 -7.23
C ASN A 95 18.82 -26.85 -6.99
N ASN A 96 19.31 -25.76 -7.60
CA ASN A 96 20.72 -25.40 -7.58
C ASN A 96 21.20 -24.99 -6.17
N ALA A 97 22.51 -25.01 -5.93
CA ALA A 97 23.14 -24.57 -4.69
C ALA A 97 22.73 -23.14 -4.29
N ARG A 98 22.50 -22.24 -5.26
CA ARG A 98 21.99 -20.88 -5.03
C ARG A 98 20.59 -20.88 -4.43
N TYR A 99 19.70 -21.76 -4.92
CA TYR A 99 18.35 -21.92 -4.39
C TYR A 99 18.38 -22.47 -2.96
N GLN A 100 19.18 -23.51 -2.71
CA GLN A 100 19.32 -24.10 -1.37
C GLN A 100 19.87 -23.08 -0.36
N ALA A 101 20.87 -22.29 -0.75
CA ALA A 101 21.41 -21.21 0.07
C ALA A 101 20.36 -20.11 0.36
N ALA A 102 19.56 -19.74 -0.64
CA ALA A 102 18.49 -18.76 -0.48
C ALA A 102 17.39 -19.27 0.48
N VAL A 103 16.96 -20.53 0.36
CA VAL A 103 15.99 -21.14 1.30
C VAL A 103 16.54 -21.13 2.74
N LYS A 104 17.81 -21.49 2.92
CA LYS A 104 18.45 -21.45 4.25
C LYS A 104 18.50 -20.03 4.84
N ARG A 105 18.78 -19.01 4.01
CA ARG A 105 18.83 -17.60 4.43
C ARG A 105 17.44 -17.04 4.75
N MET A 106 16.47 -17.30 3.86
CA MET A 106 15.13 -16.72 3.92
C MET A 106 14.20 -17.47 4.88
N LYS A 107 14.54 -18.71 5.25
CA LYS A 107 13.80 -19.58 6.18
C LYS A 107 12.38 -19.96 5.73
N TYR A 108 12.08 -19.84 4.44
CA TYR A 108 10.84 -20.33 3.86
C TYR A 108 11.08 -20.89 2.46
N THR A 109 10.19 -21.79 2.04
CA THR A 109 10.13 -22.34 0.68
C THR A 109 8.92 -21.78 -0.06
N LEU A 110 9.06 -21.53 -1.36
CA LEU A 110 7.97 -21.06 -2.20
C LEU A 110 7.13 -22.25 -2.67
N THR A 111 5.80 -22.10 -2.63
CA THR A 111 4.86 -23.07 -3.19
C THR A 111 5.05 -23.20 -4.70
N PRO A 112 4.88 -24.41 -5.29
CA PRO A 112 4.99 -24.62 -6.73
C PRO A 112 4.14 -23.65 -7.57
N ASP A 113 2.94 -23.30 -7.11
CA ASP A 113 2.04 -22.37 -7.82
C ASP A 113 2.59 -20.94 -7.93
N VAL A 114 3.37 -20.51 -6.95
CA VAL A 114 4.03 -19.20 -6.96
C VAL A 114 5.23 -19.23 -7.91
N LEU A 115 5.98 -20.35 -7.90
CA LEU A 115 7.13 -20.58 -8.79
C LEU A 115 6.70 -20.72 -10.26
N SER A 116 5.59 -21.42 -10.54
CA SER A 116 4.99 -21.52 -11.87
C SER A 116 4.40 -20.18 -12.31
N GLY A 117 3.94 -19.36 -11.37
CA GLY A 117 3.20 -18.14 -11.65
C GLY A 117 1.72 -18.37 -11.92
N THR A 118 1.16 -19.50 -11.50
CA THR A 118 -0.30 -19.70 -11.42
C THR A 118 -0.89 -18.75 -10.36
N THR A 119 -0.23 -18.65 -9.20
CA THR A 119 -0.63 -17.74 -8.13
C THR A 119 0.22 -16.47 -8.21
N ARG A 120 -0.41 -15.35 -8.59
CA ARG A 120 0.25 -14.05 -8.72
C ARG A 120 -0.60 -12.93 -8.13
N ALA A 121 0.07 -11.89 -7.65
CA ALA A 121 -0.63 -10.66 -7.27
C ALA A 121 -1.20 -9.97 -8.51
N THR A 122 -2.37 -9.36 -8.36
CA THR A 122 -3.11 -8.68 -9.44
C THR A 122 -2.29 -7.63 -10.16
N PHE A 123 -1.48 -6.87 -9.41
CA PHE A 123 -0.63 -5.79 -9.92
C PHE A 123 0.85 -6.20 -10.02
N ALA A 124 1.14 -7.50 -10.14
CA ALA A 124 2.51 -7.98 -10.29
C ALA A 124 3.06 -7.64 -11.69
N PRO A 125 4.30 -7.14 -11.82
CA PRO A 125 4.92 -6.85 -13.11
C PRO A 125 4.88 -8.05 -14.07
N THR A 126 4.76 -7.80 -15.36
CA THR A 126 4.76 -8.86 -16.38
C THR A 126 6.08 -9.63 -16.35
N ILE A 127 6.01 -10.95 -16.36
CA ILE A 127 7.21 -11.81 -16.44
C ILE A 127 7.71 -11.74 -17.88
N LYS A 128 8.84 -11.07 -18.09
CA LYS A 128 9.55 -11.10 -19.36
C LYS A 128 10.02 -12.54 -19.59
N LYS A 129 9.38 -13.25 -20.52
CA LYS A 129 9.95 -14.48 -21.07
C LYS A 129 11.15 -14.04 -21.90
N SER A 130 12.32 -14.64 -21.68
CA SER A 130 13.49 -14.40 -22.51
C SER A 130 13.29 -15.02 -23.90
N SER A 131 12.37 -14.46 -24.68
CA SER A 131 12.45 -14.49 -26.13
C SER A 131 13.25 -13.27 -26.53
N LEU A 132 14.25 -13.45 -27.38
CA LEU A 132 15.10 -12.37 -27.89
C LEU A 132 14.27 -11.17 -28.39
N ALA A 133 14.83 -9.96 -28.23
CA ALA A 133 14.43 -8.64 -28.77
C ALA A 133 13.57 -7.72 -27.86
N GLU A 134 14.26 -6.66 -27.40
CA GLU A 134 13.88 -5.24 -27.26
C GLU A 134 12.40 -4.81 -27.13
N SER A 135 12.11 -4.06 -26.06
CA SER A 135 11.81 -2.62 -26.16
C SER A 135 11.54 -2.04 -24.76
N ASP A 136 12.15 -0.90 -24.48
CA ASP A 136 12.03 -0.10 -23.27
C ASP A 136 10.56 0.23 -22.91
N ASP A 137 10.24 0.16 -21.62
CA ASP A 137 9.04 0.82 -21.08
C ASP A 137 9.39 1.46 -19.74
N ASN A 138 9.88 2.70 -19.83
CA ASN A 138 9.99 3.64 -18.72
C ASN A 138 8.61 4.27 -18.49
N GLY A 139 7.74 3.56 -17.77
CA GLY A 139 6.45 4.07 -17.31
C GLY A 139 6.56 4.88 -16.01
N SER A 140 7.35 5.96 -15.98
CA SER A 140 7.25 6.96 -14.90
C SER A 140 6.10 7.91 -15.21
N VAL A 141 4.94 7.65 -14.62
CA VAL A 141 3.80 8.59 -14.63
C VAL A 141 4.11 9.71 -13.64
N GLU A 142 4.54 10.87 -14.14
CA GLU A 142 4.54 12.11 -13.37
C GLU A 142 3.09 12.59 -13.20
N VAL A 143 2.59 12.54 -11.97
CA VAL A 143 1.33 13.18 -11.61
C VAL A 143 1.62 14.66 -11.31
N GLN A 144 1.41 15.53 -12.29
CA GLN A 144 1.40 16.98 -12.07
C GLN A 144 0.04 17.40 -11.51
N ILE A 145 -0.02 17.77 -10.22
CA ILE A 145 -1.18 18.43 -9.64
C ILE A 145 -0.99 19.94 -9.81
N THR A 146 -1.71 20.52 -10.76
CA THR A 146 -1.77 21.98 -10.96
C THR A 146 -2.55 22.61 -9.81
N ALA A 147 -1.90 23.51 -9.06
CA ALA A 147 -2.58 24.39 -8.13
C ALA A 147 -3.34 25.46 -8.92
N ASN A 148 -4.65 25.31 -9.08
CA ASN A 148 -5.48 26.40 -9.58
C ASN A 148 -5.49 27.51 -8.53
N LYS A 149 -4.84 28.62 -8.86
CA LYS A 149 -4.97 29.91 -8.20
C LYS A 149 -6.31 30.49 -8.64
N THR A 150 -7.27 30.60 -7.73
CA THR A 150 -8.46 31.42 -7.94
C THR A 150 -8.18 32.83 -7.45
N GLU A 151 -8.42 33.79 -8.34
CA GLU A 151 -8.53 35.23 -8.08
C GLU A 151 -9.66 35.54 -7.09
#